data_AF-A0A1G8RPJ2-F1
#
_entry.id   AF-A0A1G8RPJ2-F1
#
_cell.length_a   1.000
_cell.length_b   1.000
_cell.length_c   1.000
_cell.angle_alpha   90.00
_cell.angle_beta   90.00
_cell.angle_gamma   90.00
#
_symmetry.space_group_name_H-M   'P 1'
#
loop_
_entity.id
_entity.type
_entity.pdbx_description
1 polymer ?
#
loop_
_entity_poly.entity_id
_entity_poly.type
_entity_poly.pdbx_seq_one_letter_code
_entity_poly.pdbx_strand_id
1 'polypeptide(L)'
;MKSIKINLRESDIKFHEGSRYIQIILDTEELIGGYKVAQLEYSFFSLLKERIIYLKKESKKSTASNYQCAFRSFKQFRQNEDVCLSEITSAMMKEYENYLKKKNICLNTISFYMRTLRAAYNYGVDEMELLSENRKPFRKVFTGEEKTIKRAVKENVIQELLSLNLTHEPILELARDMFMFSIYMRGMPFVDIAHLRKDNMINNNK
;
A
#
# COMPACT_ATOMS: atom_id res chain seq x y z
N MET A 1 -23.16 -21.65 -11.71
CA MET A 1 -21.86 -22.27 -11.36
C MET A 1 -22.14 -23.24 -10.21
N LYS A 2 -21.97 -24.56 -10.39
CA LYS A 2 -22.24 -25.54 -9.32
C LYS A 2 -21.08 -25.51 -8.33
N SER A 3 -21.32 -25.09 -7.10
CA SER A 3 -20.35 -25.22 -6.02
C SER A 3 -20.32 -26.68 -5.56
N ILE A 4 -19.17 -27.34 -5.71
CA ILE A 4 -18.94 -28.69 -5.17
C ILE A 4 -18.31 -28.51 -3.78
N LYS A 5 -19.00 -28.96 -2.74
CA LYS A 5 -18.43 -29.08 -1.39
C LYS A 5 -17.77 -30.45 -1.30
N ILE A 6 -16.45 -30.46 -1.16
CA ILE A 6 -15.68 -31.69 -0.90
C ILE A 6 -15.44 -31.75 0.60
N ASN A 7 -15.79 -32.88 1.22
CA ASN A 7 -15.59 -33.11 2.65
C ASN A 7 -14.20 -33.73 2.84
N LEU A 8 -13.25 -32.94 3.34
CA LEU A 8 -11.87 -33.41 3.59
C LEU A 8 -11.73 -33.82 5.06
N ARG A 9 -11.10 -34.96 5.33
CA ARG A 9 -10.68 -35.34 6.68
C ARG A 9 -9.31 -34.73 6.99
N GLU A 10 -9.00 -34.51 8.26
CA GLU A 10 -7.68 -34.01 8.68
C GLU A 10 -6.53 -34.91 8.21
N SER A 11 -6.78 -36.21 8.07
CA SER A 11 -5.82 -37.20 7.52
C SER A 11 -5.44 -36.96 6.06
N ASP A 12 -6.26 -36.22 5.31
CA ASP A 12 -6.13 -36.03 3.86
C ASP A 12 -5.24 -34.82 3.54
N ILE A 13 -4.80 -34.10 4.58
CA ILE A 13 -4.05 -32.85 4.53
C ILE A 13 -2.62 -33.11 5.04
N LYS A 14 -1.63 -33.12 4.14
CA LYS A 14 -0.22 -33.20 4.54
C LYS A 14 0.45 -31.83 4.51
N PHE A 15 0.97 -31.44 5.67
CA PHE A 15 1.82 -30.25 5.83
C PHE A 15 3.28 -30.67 5.66
N HIS A 16 3.96 -30.11 4.66
CA HIS A 16 5.41 -30.29 4.50
C HIS A 16 6.14 -29.12 5.12
N GLU A 17 6.98 -29.39 6.12
CA GLU A 17 7.83 -28.36 6.73
C GLU A 17 8.70 -27.69 5.66
N GLY A 18 8.59 -26.37 5.56
CA GLY A 18 9.33 -25.55 4.60
C GLY A 18 8.64 -25.30 3.25
N SER A 19 7.49 -25.90 2.96
CA SER A 19 6.72 -25.66 1.73
C SER A 19 5.49 -24.79 1.99
N ARG A 20 5.21 -23.82 1.09
CA ARG A 20 4.01 -22.94 1.15
C ARG A 20 2.74 -23.58 0.59
N TYR A 21 2.76 -24.87 0.27
CA TYR A 21 1.65 -25.59 -0.34
C TYR A 21 1.18 -26.73 0.56
N ILE A 22 -0.13 -26.95 0.56
CA ILE A 22 -0.77 -28.12 1.18
C ILE A 22 -0.94 -29.17 0.08
N GLN A 23 -0.42 -30.38 0.30
CA GLN A 23 -0.66 -31.51 -0.60
C GLN A 23 -1.92 -32.23 -0.12
N ILE A 24 -3.01 -32.11 -0.90
CA ILE A 24 -4.25 -32.87 -0.67
C ILE A 24 -4.14 -34.17 -1.48
N ILE A 25 -4.13 -35.31 -0.79
CA ILE A 25 -4.16 -36.63 -1.43
C ILE A 25 -5.63 -36.98 -1.64
N LEU A 26 -6.08 -36.97 -2.89
CA LEU A 26 -7.42 -37.44 -3.27
C LEU A 26 -7.31 -38.89 -3.73
N ASP A 27 -8.11 -39.78 -3.13
CA ASP A 27 -8.17 -41.19 -3.52
C ASP A 27 -8.57 -41.32 -4.99
N THR A 28 -7.79 -42.12 -5.72
CA THR A 28 -7.75 -42.10 -7.18
C THR A 28 -8.97 -42.70 -7.89
N GLU A 29 -9.92 -43.30 -7.16
CA GLU A 29 -11.10 -43.92 -7.76
C GLU A 29 -12.24 -42.93 -8.06
N GLU A 30 -12.27 -41.74 -7.46
CA GLU A 30 -13.26 -40.69 -7.78
C GLU A 30 -12.84 -39.78 -8.96
N LEU A 31 -11.69 -40.06 -9.56
CA LEU A 31 -11.00 -39.17 -10.48
C LEU A 31 -11.23 -39.49 -11.98
N ILE A 32 -12.01 -40.53 -12.30
CA ILE A 32 -12.44 -40.85 -13.67
C ILE A 32 -13.69 -40.02 -14.01
N GLY A 33 -13.51 -38.72 -14.15
CA GLY A 33 -14.60 -37.77 -14.38
C GLY A 33 -14.13 -36.36 -14.69
N GLY A 34 -13.04 -36.21 -15.46
CA GLY A 34 -12.57 -34.91 -15.92
C GLY A 34 -11.86 -34.11 -14.82
N TYR A 35 -10.60 -34.47 -14.57
CA TYR A 35 -9.65 -33.65 -13.81
C TYR A 35 -9.62 -32.20 -14.34
N LYS A 36 -10.36 -31.31 -13.69
CA LYS A 36 -9.85 -29.97 -13.44
C LYS A 36 -9.16 -30.05 -12.10
N VAL A 37 -7.84 -30.15 -12.12
CA VAL A 37 -7.01 -29.85 -10.94
C VAL A 37 -7.52 -28.52 -10.41
N ALA A 38 -8.19 -28.54 -9.25
CA ALA A 38 -8.66 -27.34 -8.61
C ALA A 38 -7.40 -26.58 -8.15
N GLN A 39 -6.86 -25.72 -9.02
CA GLN A 39 -5.95 -24.67 -8.59
C GLN A 39 -6.71 -23.90 -7.51
N LEU A 40 -6.27 -24.05 -6.27
CA LEU A 40 -6.70 -23.20 -5.16
C LEU A 40 -6.45 -21.76 -5.61
N GLU A 41 -7.52 -21.05 -6.00
CA GLU A 41 -7.39 -19.70 -6.50
C GLU A 41 -6.92 -18.79 -5.36
N TYR A 42 -5.70 -18.27 -5.52
CA TYR A 42 -5.10 -17.41 -4.52
C TYR A 42 -5.85 -16.06 -4.47
N SER A 43 -6.21 -15.60 -3.27
CA SER A 43 -7.00 -14.37 -3.11
C SER A 43 -6.14 -13.12 -3.09
N PHE A 44 -6.70 -12.01 -3.58
CA PHE A 44 -5.98 -10.74 -3.68
C PHE A 44 -5.76 -10.10 -2.30
N PHE A 45 -6.68 -10.26 -1.34
CA PHE A 45 -6.43 -9.76 0.01
C PHE A 45 -5.32 -10.55 0.70
N SER A 46 -5.23 -11.86 0.48
CA SER A 46 -4.14 -12.68 1.03
C SER A 46 -2.80 -12.22 0.48
N LEU A 47 -2.71 -11.97 -0.84
CA LEU A 47 -1.50 -11.45 -1.48
C LEU A 47 -1.05 -10.12 -0.88
N LEU A 48 -1.99 -9.19 -0.70
CA LEU A 48 -1.71 -7.88 -0.12
C LEU A 48 -1.23 -8.01 1.34
N LYS A 49 -1.88 -8.86 2.15
CA LYS A 49 -1.48 -9.10 3.54
C LYS A 49 -0.07 -9.70 3.63
N GLU A 50 0.22 -10.72 2.84
CA GLU A 50 1.55 -11.34 2.80
C GLU A 50 2.61 -10.34 2.35
N ARG A 51 2.32 -9.54 1.33
CA ARG A 51 3.23 -8.50 0.85
C ARG A 51 3.51 -7.44 1.93
N ILE A 52 2.49 -7.02 2.68
CA ILE A 52 2.65 -6.10 3.81
C ILE A 52 3.52 -6.72 4.91
N ILE A 53 3.29 -7.99 5.26
CA ILE A 53 4.08 -8.70 6.28
C ILE A 53 5.54 -8.80 5.85
N TYR A 54 5.78 -9.21 4.60
CA TYR A 54 7.12 -9.28 4.02
C TYR A 54 7.84 -7.93 4.08
N LEU A 55 7.20 -6.84 3.59
CA LEU A 55 7.80 -5.50 3.62
C LEU A 55 8.14 -5.02 5.03
N LYS A 56 7.35 -5.41 6.05
CA LYS A 56 7.65 -5.11 7.46
C LYS A 56 8.89 -5.87 7.94
N LYS A 57 9.04 -7.14 7.58
CA LYS A 57 10.23 -7.95 7.92
C LYS A 57 11.50 -7.38 7.29
N GLU A 58 11.40 -6.88 6.06
CA GLU A 58 12.48 -6.19 5.35
C GLU A 58 12.78 -4.76 5.86
N SER A 59 12.21 -4.36 6.99
CA SER A 59 12.33 -2.99 7.54
C SER A 59 11.85 -1.86 6.61
N LYS A 60 11.10 -2.18 5.55
CA LYS A 60 10.51 -1.21 4.60
C LYS A 60 9.16 -0.69 5.13
N LYS A 61 9.18 -0.11 6.34
CA LYS A 61 7.97 0.28 7.09
C LYS A 61 7.07 1.26 6.35
N SER A 62 7.65 2.27 5.69
CA SER A 62 6.89 3.26 4.89
C SER A 62 6.17 2.60 3.73
N THR A 63 6.87 1.76 2.95
CA THR A 63 6.27 1.00 1.85
C THR A 63 5.18 0.05 2.34
N ALA A 64 5.38 -0.63 3.47
CA ALA A 64 4.34 -1.48 4.06
C ALA A 64 3.10 -0.68 4.46
N SER A 65 3.27 0.53 5.02
CA SER A 65 2.17 1.44 5.35
C SER A 65 1.40 1.88 4.09
N ASN A 66 2.12 2.15 3.01
CA ASN A 66 1.52 2.50 1.72
C ASN A 66 0.62 1.37 1.19
N TYR A 67 1.11 0.13 1.21
CA TYR A 67 0.31 -1.05 0.86
C TYR A 67 -0.89 -1.23 1.78
N GLN A 68 -0.70 -1.03 3.09
CA GLN A 68 -1.78 -1.14 4.08
C GLN A 68 -2.91 -0.13 3.81
N CYS A 69 -2.57 1.10 3.41
CA CYS A 69 -3.53 2.14 3.08
C CYS A 69 -4.34 1.79 1.82
N ALA A 70 -3.64 1.43 0.73
CA ALA A 70 -4.28 1.01 -0.51
C ALA A 70 -5.17 -0.24 -0.31
N PHE A 71 -4.69 -1.23 0.46
CA PHE A 71 -5.46 -2.42 0.81
C PHE A 71 -6.73 -2.09 1.59
N ARG A 72 -6.66 -1.25 2.63
CA ARG A 72 -7.85 -0.85 3.41
C ARG A 72 -8.90 -0.18 2.53
N SER A 73 -8.47 0.73 1.66
CA SER A 73 -9.35 1.42 0.73
C SER A 73 -10.01 0.45 -0.27
N PHE A 74 -9.25 -0.48 -0.85
CA PHE A 74 -9.79 -1.47 -1.78
C PHE A 74 -10.73 -2.47 -1.08
N LYS A 75 -10.37 -2.91 0.13
CA LYS A 75 -11.22 -3.76 0.98
C LYS A 75 -12.55 -3.08 1.29
N GLN A 76 -12.54 -1.77 1.57
CA GLN A 76 -13.77 -1.01 1.79
C GLN A 76 -14.63 -0.93 0.52
N PHE A 77 -14.04 -0.68 -0.64
CA PHE A 77 -14.75 -0.71 -1.93
C PHE A 77 -15.45 -2.05 -2.17
N ARG A 78 -14.76 -3.16 -1.85
CA ARG A 78 -15.27 -4.52 -1.94
C ARG A 78 -16.16 -4.95 -0.77
N GLN A 79 -16.51 -4.05 0.14
CA GLN A 79 -17.36 -4.36 1.32
C GLN A 79 -16.83 -5.52 2.18
N ASN A 80 -15.50 -5.65 2.27
CA ASN A 80 -14.79 -6.76 2.92
C ASN A 80 -14.91 -8.13 2.22
N GLU A 81 -15.54 -8.22 1.06
CA GLU A 81 -15.54 -9.44 0.25
C GLU A 81 -14.21 -9.57 -0.49
N ASP A 82 -13.54 -10.69 -0.27
CA ASP A 82 -12.29 -11.01 -0.97
C ASP A 82 -12.58 -11.37 -2.44
N VAL A 83 -11.53 -11.48 -3.24
CA VAL A 83 -11.60 -11.73 -4.67
C VAL A 83 -10.40 -12.54 -5.12
N CYS A 84 -10.63 -13.51 -6.00
CA CYS A 84 -9.54 -14.29 -6.57
C CYS A 84 -8.65 -13.42 -7.47
N LEU A 85 -7.34 -13.70 -7.50
CA LEU A 85 -6.41 -12.99 -8.39
C LEU A 85 -6.85 -13.03 -9.86
N SER A 86 -7.39 -14.18 -10.28
CA SER A 86 -7.91 -14.42 -11.63
C SER A 86 -9.11 -13.52 -11.96
N GLU A 87 -9.90 -13.14 -10.96
CA GLU A 87 -11.11 -12.31 -11.11
C GLU A 87 -10.84 -10.81 -11.08
N ILE A 88 -9.59 -10.38 -10.82
CA ILE A 88 -9.23 -8.96 -10.92
C ILE A 88 -9.25 -8.55 -12.39
N THR A 89 -10.26 -7.75 -12.76
CA THR A 89 -10.46 -7.27 -14.14
C THR A 89 -10.21 -5.77 -14.27
N SER A 90 -9.98 -5.34 -15.52
CA SER A 90 -9.89 -3.91 -15.83
C SER A 90 -11.19 -3.13 -15.60
N ALA A 91 -12.35 -3.80 -15.66
CA ALA A 91 -13.63 -3.18 -15.33
C ALA A 91 -13.72 -2.90 -13.82
N MET A 92 -13.42 -3.91 -12.99
CA MET A 92 -13.39 -3.77 -11.53
C MET A 92 -12.43 -2.67 -11.06
N MET A 93 -11.24 -2.59 -11.64
CA MET A 93 -10.29 -1.54 -11.28
C MET A 93 -10.81 -0.15 -11.70
N LYS A 94 -11.56 -0.05 -12.81
CA LYS A 94 -12.19 1.20 -13.23
C LYS A 94 -13.36 1.60 -12.33
N GLU A 95 -14.15 0.64 -11.89
CA GLU A 95 -15.20 0.85 -10.89
C GLU A 95 -14.61 1.34 -9.57
N TYR A 96 -13.49 0.76 -9.13
CA TYR A 96 -12.76 1.24 -7.96
C TYR A 96 -12.26 2.68 -8.13
N GLU A 97 -11.70 3.03 -9.30
CA GLU A 97 -11.31 4.41 -9.60
C GLU A 97 -12.50 5.38 -9.47
N ASN A 98 -13.63 5.01 -10.05
CA ASN A 98 -14.86 5.82 -10.02
C ASN A 98 -15.43 5.93 -8.59
N TYR A 99 -15.36 4.86 -7.80
CA TYR A 99 -15.72 4.87 -6.39
C TYR A 99 -14.90 5.91 -5.61
N LEU A 100 -13.58 5.95 -5.82
CA LEU A 100 -12.70 6.92 -5.16
C LEU A 100 -13.01 8.36 -5.60
N LYS A 101 -13.26 8.57 -6.89
CA LYS A 101 -13.67 9.89 -7.43
C LYS A 101 -14.98 10.37 -6.81
N LYS A 102 -15.98 9.49 -6.71
CA LYS A 102 -17.27 9.81 -6.05
C LYS A 102 -17.11 10.17 -4.56
N LYS A 103 -16.08 9.64 -3.90
CA LYS A 103 -15.70 10.01 -2.51
C LYS A 103 -14.83 11.26 -2.43
N ASN A 104 -14.65 12.00 -3.53
CA ASN A 104 -13.81 13.19 -3.61
C ASN A 104 -12.35 12.96 -3.18
N ILE A 105 -11.84 11.74 -3.38
CA ILE A 105 -10.41 11.45 -3.18
C ILE A 105 -9.62 12.11 -4.31
N CYS A 106 -8.53 12.80 -3.97
CA CYS A 106 -7.72 13.49 -4.96
C CYS A 106 -7.04 12.52 -5.93
N LEU A 107 -6.80 12.97 -7.17
CA LEU A 107 -6.24 12.14 -8.24
C LEU A 107 -4.86 11.56 -7.89
N ASN A 108 -4.02 12.30 -7.16
CA ASN A 108 -2.72 11.80 -6.72
C ASN A 108 -2.85 10.62 -5.73
N THR A 109 -3.81 10.67 -4.79
CA THR A 109 -4.10 9.54 -3.90
C THR A 109 -4.71 8.37 -4.67
N ILE A 110 -5.58 8.63 -5.66
CA ILE A 110 -6.13 7.59 -6.54
C ILE A 110 -5.01 6.87 -7.30
N SER A 111 -4.14 7.64 -7.98
CA SER A 111 -2.97 7.12 -8.69
C SER A 111 -2.07 6.31 -7.78
N PHE A 112 -1.81 6.81 -6.57
CA PHE A 112 -1.04 6.11 -5.55
C PHE A 112 -1.65 4.75 -5.20
N TYR A 113 -2.96 4.67 -4.93
CA TYR A 113 -3.63 3.39 -4.68
C TYR A 113 -3.54 2.45 -5.89
N MET A 114 -3.78 2.94 -7.10
CA MET A 114 -3.71 2.13 -8.32
C MET A 114 -2.31 1.57 -8.56
N ARG A 115 -1.27 2.39 -8.41
CA ARG A 115 0.13 1.94 -8.56
C ARG A 115 0.52 0.91 -7.50
N THR A 116 0.08 1.12 -6.26
CA THR A 116 0.36 0.20 -5.14
C THR A 116 -0.30 -1.16 -5.33
N LEU A 117 -1.59 -1.18 -5.69
CA LEU A 117 -2.34 -2.42 -5.97
C LEU A 117 -1.80 -3.12 -7.23
N ARG A 118 -1.42 -2.36 -8.27
CA ARG A 118 -0.77 -2.90 -9.46
C ARG A 118 0.55 -3.59 -9.14
N ALA A 119 1.37 -2.97 -8.29
CA ALA A 119 2.63 -3.56 -7.86
C ALA A 119 2.42 -4.86 -7.07
N ALA A 120 1.39 -4.93 -6.21
CA ALA A 120 1.00 -6.17 -5.54
C ALA A 120 0.57 -7.25 -6.53
N TYR A 121 -0.30 -6.91 -7.49
CA TYR A 121 -0.77 -7.85 -8.51
C TYR A 121 0.39 -8.38 -9.36
N ASN A 122 1.25 -7.49 -9.87
CA ASN A 122 2.42 -7.89 -10.64
C ASN A 122 3.37 -8.76 -9.82
N TYR A 123 3.58 -8.48 -8.53
CA TYR A 123 4.36 -9.37 -7.66
C TYR A 123 3.76 -10.78 -7.58
N GLY A 124 2.42 -10.90 -7.50
CA GLY A 124 1.76 -12.20 -7.52
C GLY A 124 1.91 -12.95 -8.85
N VAL A 125 1.98 -12.23 -9.97
CA VAL A 125 2.17 -12.83 -11.30
C VAL A 125 3.63 -13.18 -11.55
N ASP A 126 4.53 -12.22 -11.38
CA ASP A 126 5.90 -12.29 -11.87
C ASP A 126 6.84 -13.00 -10.87
N GLU A 127 6.60 -12.88 -9.56
CA GLU A 127 7.50 -13.43 -8.52
C GLU A 127 6.93 -14.67 -7.82
N MET A 128 5.59 -14.78 -7.73
CA MET A 128 4.92 -15.92 -7.11
C MET A 128 4.27 -16.88 -8.12
N GLU A 129 4.27 -16.52 -9.41
CA GLU A 129 3.72 -17.33 -10.51
C GLU A 129 2.28 -17.82 -10.26
N LEU A 130 1.48 -17.01 -9.55
CA LEU A 130 0.11 -17.38 -9.14
C LEU A 130 -0.89 -17.34 -10.30
N LEU A 131 -0.51 -16.72 -11.42
CA LEU A 131 -1.28 -16.68 -12.65
C LEU A 131 -0.35 -17.05 -13.81
N SER A 132 -0.84 -17.84 -14.75
CA SER A 132 -0.08 -18.22 -15.95
C SER A 132 0.29 -17.03 -16.83
N GLU A 133 -0.51 -15.95 -16.79
CA GLU A 133 -0.31 -14.77 -17.61
C GLU A 133 -0.77 -13.49 -16.90
N ASN A 134 -0.07 -12.39 -17.18
CA ASN A 134 -0.46 -11.06 -16.71
C ASN A 134 -1.62 -10.49 -17.56
N ARG A 135 -2.83 -10.45 -16.98
CA ARG A 135 -4.04 -9.92 -17.65
C ARG A 135 -4.11 -8.39 -17.73
N LYS A 136 -3.11 -7.70 -17.17
CA LYS A 136 -2.97 -6.23 -17.13
C LYS A 136 -4.25 -5.50 -16.66
N PRO A 137 -4.83 -5.84 -15.49
CA PRO A 137 -6.09 -5.25 -15.04
C PRO A 137 -6.02 -3.74 -14.76
N PHE A 138 -4.83 -3.20 -14.49
CA PHE A 138 -4.64 -1.78 -14.21
C PHE A 138 -4.39 -0.92 -15.47
N ARG A 139 -4.57 -1.46 -16.69
CA ARG A 139 -4.22 -0.76 -17.94
C ARG A 139 -5.11 0.45 -18.28
N LYS A 140 -6.32 0.54 -17.74
CA LYS A 140 -7.32 1.60 -18.06
C LYS A 140 -7.59 2.58 -16.90
N VAL A 141 -6.85 2.46 -15.79
CA VAL A 141 -7.04 3.32 -14.63
C VAL A 141 -6.00 4.44 -14.61
N PHE A 142 -6.34 5.55 -13.97
CA PHE A 142 -5.40 6.65 -13.79
C PHE A 142 -4.23 6.23 -12.87
N THR A 143 -3.01 6.33 -13.40
CA THR A 143 -1.75 6.08 -12.68
C THR A 143 -0.76 7.24 -12.84
N GLY A 144 -1.22 8.37 -13.40
CA GLY A 144 -0.43 9.57 -13.63
C GLY A 144 -0.28 10.43 -12.38
N GLU A 145 0.27 11.63 -12.56
CA GLU A 145 0.47 12.61 -11.51
C GLU A 145 -0.22 13.91 -11.90
N GLU A 146 -0.87 14.54 -10.92
CA GLU A 146 -1.46 15.86 -11.04
C GLU A 146 -0.56 16.88 -10.37
N LYS A 147 -0.41 18.05 -11.01
CA LYS A 147 0.38 19.15 -10.46
C LYS A 147 -0.18 19.52 -9.09
N THR A 148 0.68 19.43 -8.07
CA THR A 148 0.34 19.92 -6.75
C THR A 148 0.41 21.44 -6.73
N ILE A 149 -0.42 22.06 -5.90
CA ILE A 149 -0.42 23.52 -5.74
C ILE A 149 0.95 23.94 -5.20
N LYS A 150 1.53 25.03 -5.74
CA LYS A 150 2.77 25.61 -5.23
C LYS A 150 2.55 26.09 -3.79
N ARG A 151 3.23 25.47 -2.83
CA ARG A 151 3.17 25.83 -1.39
C ARG A 151 4.29 26.77 -0.96
N ALA A 152 5.15 27.20 -1.89
CA ALA A 152 6.22 28.14 -1.58
C ALA A 152 5.62 29.50 -1.24
N VAL A 153 5.94 29.99 -0.04
CA VAL A 153 5.57 31.32 0.42
C VAL A 153 6.51 32.39 -0.15
N LYS A 154 6.02 33.61 -0.26
CA LYS A 154 6.82 34.77 -0.68
C LYS A 154 7.67 35.27 0.50
N GLU A 155 8.73 36.02 0.21
CA GLU A 155 9.63 36.58 1.22
C GLU A 155 8.91 37.45 2.25
N ASN A 156 7.93 38.27 1.83
CA ASN A 156 7.17 39.11 2.76
C ASN A 156 6.44 38.31 3.84
N VAL A 157 5.95 37.10 3.51
CA VAL A 157 5.29 36.21 4.49
C VAL A 157 6.30 35.74 5.54
N ILE A 158 7.55 35.51 5.15
CA ILE A 158 8.62 35.15 6.09
C ILE A 158 8.94 36.33 7.03
N GLN A 159 8.99 37.56 6.49
CA GLN A 159 9.21 38.77 7.29
C GLN A 159 8.05 39.02 8.27
N GLU A 160 6.82 38.83 7.81
CA GLU A 160 5.62 38.91 8.66
C GLU A 160 5.69 37.89 9.81
N LEU A 161 6.03 36.63 9.52
CA LEU A 161 6.20 35.59 10.53
C LEU A 161 7.29 35.94 11.55
N LEU A 162 8.42 36.48 11.10
CA LEU A 162 9.51 36.94 11.98
C LEU A 162 9.08 38.06 12.93
N SER A 163 8.28 39.01 12.43
CA SER A 163 7.79 40.14 13.21
C SER A 163 6.58 39.84 14.09
N LEU A 164 5.99 38.64 13.95
CA LEU A 164 4.75 38.28 14.61
C LEU A 164 4.95 38.19 16.13
N ASN A 165 4.21 39.00 16.88
CA ASN A 165 4.21 38.95 18.34
C ASN A 165 3.33 37.78 18.81
N LEU A 166 3.97 36.78 19.43
CA LEU A 166 3.35 35.56 19.93
C LEU A 166 3.59 35.37 21.44
N THR A 167 3.90 36.44 22.18
CA THR A 167 4.28 36.38 23.60
C THR A 167 3.24 35.65 24.48
N HIS A 168 1.97 35.66 24.09
CA HIS A 168 0.89 34.99 24.84
C HIS A 168 0.45 33.66 24.22
N GLU A 169 1.15 33.19 23.17
CA GLU A 169 0.79 32.02 22.38
C GLU A 169 2.00 31.06 22.24
N PRO A 170 2.43 30.40 23.33
CA PRO A 170 3.69 29.66 23.37
C PRO A 170 3.77 28.50 22.36
N ILE A 171 2.64 27.88 22.01
CA ILE A 171 2.58 26.81 21.01
C ILE A 171 2.84 27.38 19.60
N LEU A 172 2.27 28.55 19.29
CA LEU A 172 2.47 29.21 18.01
C LEU A 172 3.88 29.79 17.91
N GLU A 173 4.41 30.32 19.02
CA GLU A 173 5.81 30.77 19.11
C GLU A 173 6.77 29.63 18.77
N LEU A 174 6.60 28.47 19.41
CA LEU A 174 7.41 27.29 19.11
C LEU A 174 7.26 26.83 17.65
N ALA A 175 6.05 26.84 17.10
CA ALA A 175 5.81 26.45 15.71
C ALA A 175 6.51 27.42 14.73
N ARG A 176 6.45 28.73 15.00
CA ARG A 176 7.21 29.75 14.23
C ARG A 176 8.70 29.46 14.33
N ASP A 177 9.22 29.26 15.52
CA ASP A 177 10.67 29.08 15.73
C ASP A 177 11.19 27.80 15.08
N MET A 178 10.44 26.70 15.15
CA MET A 178 10.75 25.45 14.42
C MET A 178 10.73 25.65 12.90
N PHE A 179 9.75 26.39 12.39
CA PHE A 179 9.67 26.74 10.97
C PHE A 179 10.86 27.60 10.53
N MET A 180 11.20 28.65 11.28
CA MET A 180 12.34 29.50 10.98
C MET A 180 13.66 28.74 11.07
N PHE A 181 13.82 27.88 12.07
CA PHE A 181 14.97 26.98 12.19
C PHE A 181 15.12 26.10 10.94
N SER A 182 14.01 25.55 10.42
CA SER A 182 14.04 24.77 9.18
C SER A 182 14.60 25.55 8.00
N ILE A 183 14.21 26.83 7.85
CA ILE A 183 14.68 27.72 6.77
C ILE A 183 16.17 27.99 6.94
N TYR A 184 16.62 28.35 8.14
CA TYR A 184 18.03 28.62 8.42
C TYR A 184 18.91 27.39 8.19
N MET A 185 18.40 26.20 8.46
CA MET A 185 19.05 24.93 8.16
C MET A 185 18.81 24.45 6.72
N ARG A 186 18.72 25.41 5.77
CA ARG A 186 18.58 25.18 4.32
C ARG A 186 17.35 24.34 3.94
N GLY A 187 16.25 24.50 4.66
CA GLY A 187 15.00 23.79 4.43
C GLY A 187 14.97 22.38 5.03
N MET A 188 15.62 22.17 6.18
CA MET A 188 15.62 20.88 6.87
C MET A 188 14.18 20.40 7.15
N PRO A 189 13.81 19.16 6.78
CA PRO A 189 12.49 18.61 7.08
C PRO A 189 12.19 18.59 8.58
N PHE A 190 10.94 18.86 8.95
CA PHE A 190 10.49 18.83 10.36
C PHE A 190 10.81 17.51 11.06
N VAL A 191 10.69 16.37 10.35
CA VAL A 191 11.03 15.06 10.92
C VAL A 191 12.50 15.01 11.32
N ASP A 192 13.41 15.61 10.55
CA ASP A 192 14.83 15.59 10.88
C ASP A 192 15.12 16.52 12.07
N ILE A 193 14.47 17.70 12.11
CA ILE A 193 14.52 18.62 13.25
C ILE A 193 14.10 17.90 14.53
N ALA A 194 13.01 17.13 14.49
CA ALA A 194 12.50 16.38 15.64
C ALA A 194 13.44 15.25 16.13
N HIS A 195 14.37 14.80 15.28
CA HIS A 195 15.37 13.77 15.63
C HIS A 195 16.76 14.33 15.92
N LEU A 196 16.95 15.65 15.87
CA LEU A 196 18.22 16.28 16.25
C LEU A 196 18.54 16.04 17.72
N ARG A 197 19.79 15.65 17.98
CA ARG A 197 20.37 15.47 19.31
C ARG A 197 21.49 16.48 19.52
N LYS A 198 21.85 16.75 20.78
CA LYS A 198 22.96 17.64 21.12
C LYS A 198 24.28 17.20 20.46
N ASP A 199 24.52 15.89 20.38
CA ASP A 199 25.71 15.31 19.75
C ASP A 199 25.78 15.53 18.22
N ASN A 200 24.68 15.98 17.59
CA ASN A 200 24.69 16.39 16.19
C ASN A 200 25.26 17.81 15.99
N MET A 201 25.45 18.58 17.07
CA MET A 201 26.11 19.89 17.02
C MET A 201 27.62 19.73 17.23
N ILE A 202 28.38 19.85 16.16
CA ILE A 202 29.84 19.92 16.24
C ILE A 202 30.23 21.38 16.39
N ASN A 203 30.75 21.75 17.56
CA ASN A 203 31.22 23.10 17.79
C ASN A 203 32.59 23.28 17.11
N ASN A 204 32.59 23.78 15.87
CA ASN A 204 33.81 24.12 15.14
C ASN A 204 34.37 25.47 15.60
N ASN A 205 34.59 25.63 16.90
CA ASN A 205 35.36 26.78 17.40
C ASN A 205 36.83 26.58 17.00
N LYS A 206 37.20 27.21 15.87
CA LYS A 206 38.58 27.59 15.55
C LYS A 206 38.83 29.01 16.02
#